data_AF-A0A8T1URU4-F1
#
_entry.id   AF-A0A8T1URU4-F1
#
_cell.length_a   1.000
_cell.length_b   1.000
_cell.length_c   1.000
_cell.angle_alpha   90.00
_cell.angle_beta   90.00
_cell.angle_gamma   90.00
#
_symmetry.space_group_name_H-M   'P 1'
#
loop_
_entity.id
_entity.type
_entity.pdbx_description
1 polymer ?
#
loop_
_entity_poly.entity_id
_entity_poly.type
_entity_poly.pdbx_seq_one_letter_code
_entity_poly.pdbx_strand_id
1 'polypeptide(L)' 'MEVVAEGEVLRDFDYSVRVNLANSSLCGGRQRSVVLNLHLERPDGSERQVVLELDDKQLTRLLRDFGRIHQELQKHS' A
#
# COMPACT_ATOMS: atom_id res chain seq x y z
N MET A 1 11.55 -8.23 24.98
CA MET A 1 10.13 -7.82 24.99
C MET A 1 10.04 -6.70 23.98
N GLU A 2 9.75 -7.03 22.72
CA GLU A 2 9.57 -6.02 21.66
C GLU A 2 8.34 -5.21 22.02
N VAL A 3 8.58 -3.94 22.34
CA VAL A 3 7.52 -2.99 22.61
C VAL A 3 6.79 -2.79 21.28
N VAL A 4 5.57 -3.31 21.17
CA VAL A 4 4.64 -2.89 20.12
C VAL A 4 4.43 -1.41 20.39
N ALA A 5 5.17 -0.56 19.66
CA ALA A 5 5.02 0.88 19.76
C ALA A 5 3.52 1.18 19.58
N GLU A 6 2.96 1.99 20.48
CA GLU A 6 1.62 2.54 20.32
C GLU A 6 1.47 2.97 18.86
N GLY A 7 0.59 2.27 18.14
CA GLY A 7 0.75 2.08 16.71
C GLY A 7 0.49 3.36 15.92
N GLU A 8 1.34 3.63 14.92
CA GLU A 8 1.05 4.66 13.92
C GLU A 8 -0.36 4.42 13.34
N VAL A 9 -1.19 5.48 13.30
CA VAL A 9 -2.56 5.41 12.79
C VAL A 9 -2.57 5.89 11.35
N LEU A 10 -3.11 5.08 10.44
CA LEU A 10 -3.37 5.51 9.06
C LEU A 10 -4.51 6.52 9.06
N ARG A 11 -4.20 7.78 8.72
CA ARG A 11 -5.17 8.88 8.65
C ARG A 11 -5.82 8.99 7.28
N ASP A 12 -5.00 8.90 6.25
CA ASP A 12 -5.44 9.02 4.86
C ASP A 12 -4.51 8.24 3.92
N PHE A 13 -4.97 8.00 2.70
CA PHE A 13 -4.10 7.53 1.62
C PHE A 13 -4.53 8.06 0.26
N ASP A 14 -3.55 8.38 -0.55
CA ASP A 14 -3.72 8.71 -1.96
C ASP A 14 -3.17 7.60 -2.85
N TYR A 15 -3.68 7.50 -4.09
CA TYR A 15 -3.13 6.59 -5.08
C TYR A 15 -2.98 7.24 -6.46
N SER A 16 -1.97 6.79 -7.21
CA SER A 16 -1.79 7.15 -8.62
C SER A 16 -1.43 5.92 -9.44
N VAL A 17 -1.99 5.82 -10.65
CA VAL A 17 -1.67 4.74 -11.60
C VAL A 17 -0.61 5.24 -12.57
N ARG A 18 0.51 4.52 -12.66
CA ARG A 18 1.61 4.81 -13.58
C ARG A 18 1.67 3.74 -14.66
N VAL A 19 1.86 4.17 -15.90
CA VAL A 19 2.11 3.29 -17.04
C VAL A 19 3.46 3.68 -17.62
N ASN A 20 4.48 2.89 -17.29
CA ASN A 20 5.80 3.04 -17.87
C ASN A 20 5.81 2.35 -19.25
N LEU A 21 5.85 3.17 -20.29
CA LEU A 21 6.06 2.73 -21.66
C LEU A 21 7.57 2.47 -21.82
N ALA A 22 7.99 1.21 -21.76
CA ALA A 22 9.36 0.86 -22.10
C ALA A 22 9.63 1.29 -23.55
N ASN A 23 10.61 2.16 -23.74
CA ASN A 23 10.80 2.92 -24.99
C ASN A 23 11.55 2.14 -26.08
N SER A 24 11.53 0.81 -26.04
CA SER A 24 12.14 -0.01 -27.07
C SER A 24 11.24 -1.18 -27.43
N SER A 25 11.09 -1.38 -28.74
CA SER A 25 10.43 -2.54 -29.37
C SER A 25 11.03 -3.90 -28.97
N LEU A 26 12.06 -3.92 -28.11
CA LEU A 26 12.78 -5.07 -27.59
C LEU A 26 12.38 -5.44 -26.15
N CYS A 27 11.75 -4.52 -25.40
CA CYS A 27 11.26 -4.77 -24.04
C CYS A 27 9.73 -4.90 -24.08
N GLY A 28 9.25 -6.10 -24.41
CA GLY A 28 7.84 -6.41 -24.70
C GLY A 28 6.85 -6.30 -23.54
N GLY A 29 6.74 -5.16 -22.86
CA GLY A 29 5.69 -4.97 -21.88
C GLY A 29 5.49 -3.52 -21.45
N ARG A 30 4.24 -3.05 -21.49
CA ARG A 30 3.81 -1.88 -20.71
C ARG A 30 3.89 -2.26 -19.23
N GLN A 31 4.81 -1.67 -18.47
CA GLN A 31 4.88 -1.91 -17.04
C GLN A 31 3.90 -0.95 -16.35
N ARG A 32 2.88 -1.50 -15.71
CA ARG A 32 1.88 -0.74 -14.95
C ARG A 32 2.21 -0.89 -13.48
N SER A 33 2.23 0.22 -12.76
CA SER A 33 2.36 0.24 -11.31
C SER A 33 1.31 1.16 -10.69
N VAL A 34 0.97 0.88 -9.44
CA VAL A 34 0.15 1.76 -8.61
C VAL A 34 1.04 2.27 -7.49
N VAL A 35 1.10 3.58 -7.34
CA VAL A 35 1.79 4.24 -6.23
C VAL A 35 0.75 4.60 -5.19
N LEU A 36 0.94 4.09 -3.97
CA LEU A 36 0.15 4.43 -2.79
C LEU A 36 0.99 5.37 -1.91
N ASN A 37 0.41 6.50 -1.52
CA ASN A 37 0.97 7.41 -0.53
C ASN A 37 0.12 7.28 0.75
N LEU A 38 0.70 6.73 1.80
CA LEU A 38 0.04 6.53 3.09
C LEU A 38 0.42 7.66 4.04
N HIS A 39 -0.56 8.31 4.65
CA HIS A 39 -0.36 9.36 5.65
C HIS A 39 -0.60 8.76 7.04
N LEU A 40 0.48 8.62 7.80
CA LEU A 40 0.48 8.01 9.13
C LEU A 40 0.68 9.09 10.20
N GLU A 41 -0.15 9.07 11.24
CA GLU A 41 0.07 9.87 12.43
C GLU A 41 0.73 9.02 13.53
N ARG A 42 1.79 9.55 14.12
CA ARG A 42 2.50 8.94 15.24
C ARG A 42 1.87 9.34 16.58
N PRO A 43 2.12 8.60 17.66
CA PRO A 43 1.60 8.93 19.00
C PRO A 43 2.03 10.32 19.51
N ASP A 44 3.18 10.83 19.04
CA ASP A 44 3.69 12.16 19.39
C ASP A 44 3.02 13.30 18.59
N GLY A 45 2.02 12.98 17.77
CA GLY A 45 1.31 13.92 16.90
C GLY A 45 2.09 14.31 15.63
N SER A 46 3.28 13.74 15.41
CA SER A 46 4.02 13.97 14.17
C SER A 46 3.48 13.11 13.03
N GLU A 47 3.59 13.62 11.80
CA GLU A 47 3.16 12.92 10.60
C GLU A 47 4.32 12.24 9.88
N ARG A 48 4.05 11.08 9.30
CA ARG A 48 4.96 10.31 8.45
C ARG A 48 4.25 9.90 7.18
N GLN A 49 4.90 10.15 6.04
CA GLN A 49 4.44 9.64 4.76
C GLN A 49 5.21 8.37 4.37
N VAL A 50 4.48 7.36 3.90
CA VAL A 50 5.06 6.12 3.36
C VAL A 50 4.58 5.95 1.93
N VAL A 51 5.53 5.84 0.99
CA VAL A 51 5.23 5.65 -0.43
C VAL A 51 5.54 4.20 -0.81
N LEU A 52 4.56 3.53 -1.41
CA LEU A 52 4.68 2.17 -1.93
C LEU A 52 4.40 2.20 -3.43
N GLU A 53 5.31 1.66 -4.24
CA GLU A 53 5.04 1.39 -5.66
C GLU A 53 4.84 -0.11 -5.85
N LEU A 54 3.65 -0.48 -6.35
CA LEU A 54 3.21 -1.86 -6.46
C LEU A 54 3.00 -2.23 -7.93
N ASP A 55 3.54 -3.36 -8.35
CA ASP A 55 3.13 -4.00 -9.59
C ASP A 55 1.76 -4.71 -9.46
N ASP A 56 1.25 -5.23 -10.57
CA ASP A 56 -0.04 -5.92 -10.64
C ASP A 56 -0.15 -7.12 -9.67
N LYS A 57 0.93 -7.90 -9.51
CA LYS A 57 0.95 -9.08 -8.64
C LYS A 57 0.94 -8.66 -7.17
N GLN A 58 1.73 -7.65 -6.83
CA GLN A 58 1.83 -7.11 -5.48
C GLN A 58 0.50 -6.47 -5.05
N LEU A 59 -0.11 -5.66 -5.92
CA LEU A 59 -1.41 -5.04 -5.64
C LEU A 59 -2.51 -6.10 -5.47
N THR A 60 -2.57 -7.09 -6.36
CA THR A 60 -3.54 -8.18 -6.28
C THR A 60 -3.42 -8.95 -4.96
N ARG A 61 -2.19 -9.21 -4.52
CA ARG A 61 -1.93 -9.88 -3.23
C ARG A 61 -2.38 -9.00 -2.05
N LEU A 62 -2.02 -7.73 -2.06
CA LEU A 62 -2.38 -6.78 -1.01
C LEU A 62 -3.90 -6.65 -0.86
N LEU A 63 -4.65 -6.52 -1.95
CA LEU A 63 -6.12 -6.46 -1.93
C LEU A 63 -6.75 -7.75 -1.40
N ARG A 64 -6.19 -8.91 -1.75
CA ARG A 64 -6.64 -10.20 -1.22
C ARG A 64 -6.42 -10.29 0.28
N ASP A 65 -5.25 -9.89 0.76
CA ASP A 65 -4.91 -9.92 2.18
C ASP A 65 -5.82 -8.98 2.98
N PHE A 66 -6.11 -7.77 2.46
CA PHE A 66 -7.10 -6.87 3.07
C PHE A 66 -8.51 -7.46 3.12
N GLY A 67 -8.95 -8.14 2.04
CA GLY A 67 -10.23 -8.83 2.02
C GLY A 67 -10.34 -9.91 3.09
N ARG A 68 -9.26 -10.67 3.31
CA ARG A 68 -9.17 -11.66 4.37
C ARG A 68 -9.22 -11.02 5.77
N ILE A 69 -8.43 -9.98 6.02
CA ILE A 69 -8.41 -9.27 7.30
C ILE A 69 -9.80 -8.71 7.62
N HIS A 70 -10.48 -8.11 6.63
CA HIS A 70 -11.83 -7.61 6.81
C HIS A 70 -12.81 -8.71 7.23
N GLN A 71 -12.75 -9.89 6.59
CA GLN A 71 -13.57 -11.04 6.97
C GLN A 71 -13.26 -11.55 8.38
N GLU A 72 -11.99 -11.57 8.78
CA GLU A 72 -11.59 -11.98 10.13
C GLU A 72 -12.10 -10.98 11.19
N LEU A 73 -11.99 -9.68 10.94
CA LEU A 73 -12.52 -8.64 11.83
C LEU A 73 -14.05 -8.69 11.98
N GLN A 74 -14.77 -9.00 10.91
CA GLN A 74 -16.24 -9.15 10.93
C GLN A 74 -16.71 -10.36 11.75
N LYS A 75 -15.90 -11.43 11.86
CA LYS A 75 -16.25 -12.61 12.67
C LYS A 75 -16.08 -12.40 14.17
N HIS A 76 -15.27 -11.42 14.54
CA HIS A 76 -14.94 -11.09 15.94
C HIS A 76 -15.62 -9.80 16.42
N SER A 77 -16.51 -9.21 15.61
CA SER A 77 -17.43 -8.13 15.99
C SER A 77 -18.81 -8.70 16.33
#